data_AF-A0A6I4YG77-F1
#
_entry.id   AF-A0A6I4YG77-F1
#
_cell.length_a   1.000
_cell.length_b   1.000
_cell.length_c   1.000
_cell.angle_alpha   90.00
_cell.angle_beta   90.00
_cell.angle_gamma   90.00
#
_symmetry.space_group_name_H-M   'P 1'
#
loop_
_entity.id
_entity.type
_entity.pdbx_description
1 polymer ?
#
loop_
_entity_poly.entity_id
_entity_poly.type
_entity_poly.pdbx_seq_one_letter_code
_entity_poly.pdbx_strand_id
1 'polypeptide(L)'
;MILTTLLLVAGLAAAALLLRRVLGGGERYERIPRGPGRRDSAQDVYWEARVLAALNGNRAALERHVLGKQRQKPGLKRWELLRLVHLDLTRRGAARPAERPATERRRASPRGGTFRTHF
;
A
#
# COMPACT_ATOMS: atom_id res chain seq x y z
N MET A 1 -13.69 10.65 -37.68
CA MET A 1 -13.72 9.49 -36.76
C MET A 1 -12.34 8.89 -36.48
N ILE A 2 -11.43 8.86 -37.46
CA ILE A 2 -10.07 8.31 -37.28
C ILE A 2 -9.19 9.19 -36.37
N LEU A 3 -9.34 10.52 -36.46
CA LEU A 3 -8.57 11.47 -35.64
C LEU A 3 -8.89 11.34 -34.14
N THR A 4 -10.17 11.16 -33.82
CA THR A 4 -10.67 11.02 -32.44
C THR A 4 -10.26 9.70 -31.80
N THR A 5 -10.20 8.62 -32.58
CA THR A 5 -9.72 7.32 -32.08
C THR A 5 -8.21 7.34 -31.83
N LEU A 6 -7.42 8.00 -32.69
CA LEU A 6 -5.98 8.18 -32.48
C LEU A 6 -5.66 8.97 -31.22
N LEU A 7 -6.41 10.04 -30.94
CA LEU A 7 -6.26 10.85 -29.72
C LEU A 7 -6.59 10.04 -28.46
N LEU A 8 -7.64 9.22 -28.49
CA LEU A 8 -8.01 8.35 -27.38
C LEU A 8 -6.94 7.28 -27.11
N VAL A 9 -6.42 6.64 -28.16
CA VAL A 9 -5.36 5.62 -28.04
C VAL A 9 -4.07 6.25 -27.52
N ALA A 10 -3.69 7.43 -27.99
CA ALA A 10 -2.51 8.15 -27.52
C ALA A 10 -2.64 8.57 -26.04
N GLY A 11 -3.83 9.05 -25.64
CA GLY A 11 -4.12 9.40 -24.24
C GLY A 11 -4.07 8.20 -23.31
N LEU A 12 -4.64 7.06 -23.72
CA LEU A 12 -4.59 5.80 -22.98
C LEU A 12 -3.16 5.25 -22.88
N ALA A 13 -2.38 5.32 -23.96
CA ALA A 13 -0.98 4.89 -23.96
C ALA A 13 -0.13 5.75 -23.02
N ALA A 14 -0.33 7.08 -23.03
CA ALA A 14 0.36 8.00 -22.14
C ALA A 14 -0.01 7.77 -20.67
N ALA A 15 -1.31 7.56 -20.39
CA ALA A 15 -1.79 7.23 -19.05
C ALA A 15 -1.23 5.88 -18.55
N ALA A 16 -1.17 4.87 -19.42
CA ALA A 16 -0.56 3.58 -19.10
C ALA A 16 0.95 3.69 -18.84
N LEU A 17 1.66 4.52 -19.60
CA LEU A 17 3.08 4.81 -19.39
C LEU A 17 3.35 5.54 -18.08
N LEU A 18 2.52 6.53 -17.74
CA LEU A 18 2.58 7.23 -16.45
C LEU A 18 2.26 6.29 -15.29
N LEU A 19 1.23 5.45 -15.42
CA LEU A 19 0.88 4.45 -14.42
C LEU A 19 2.01 3.43 -14.26
N ARG A 20 2.63 2.98 -15.35
CA ARG A 20 3.80 2.09 -15.33
C ARG A 20 5.05 2.77 -14.77
N ARG A 21 5.20 4.10 -14.89
CA ARG A 21 6.28 4.85 -14.21
C ARG A 21 6.04 4.98 -12.71
N VAL A 22 4.80 5.18 -12.29
CA VAL A 22 4.42 5.28 -10.87
C VAL A 22 4.47 3.91 -10.18
N LEU A 23 4.12 2.83 -10.88
CA LEU A 23 4.15 1.46 -10.35
C LEU A 23 5.47 0.70 -10.64
N GLY A 24 6.24 1.10 -11.66
CA GLY A 24 7.34 0.32 -12.24
C GLY A 24 8.74 0.88 -11.98
N GLY A 25 8.93 1.64 -10.90
CA GLY A 25 10.26 2.04 -10.41
C GLY A 25 11.09 0.89 -9.81
N GLY A 26 11.05 -0.31 -10.40
CA GLY A 26 11.67 -1.53 -9.86
C GLY A 26 12.41 -2.41 -10.86
N GLU A 27 12.46 -2.08 -12.16
CA GLU A 27 13.17 -2.89 -13.16
C GLU A 27 14.65 -2.48 -13.32
N ARG A 28 15.45 -2.69 -12.27
CA ARG A 28 16.92 -2.77 -12.36
C ARG A 28 17.47 -3.99 -11.64
N TYR A 29 16.88 -5.16 -11.87
CA TYR A 29 17.45 -6.43 -11.44
C TYR A 29 17.63 -7.37 -12.63
N GLU A 30 18.42 -6.92 -13.59
CA GLU A 30 18.99 -7.81 -14.59
C GLU A 30 20.15 -8.58 -13.97
N ARG A 31 20.23 -9.87 -14.33
CA ARG A 31 21.28 -10.84 -13.97
C ARG A 31 21.15 -11.46 -12.58
N ILE A 32 20.19 -12.39 -12.47
CA ILE A 32 20.03 -13.21 -11.27
C ILE A 32 20.73 -14.59 -11.50
N PRO A 33 21.79 -14.95 -10.77
CA PRO A 33 22.47 -16.26 -10.87
C PRO A 33 21.60 -17.39 -10.27
N ARG A 34 21.48 -18.55 -10.92
CA ARG A 34 20.58 -19.66 -10.52
C ARG A 34 21.26 -20.58 -9.48
N GLY A 35 20.77 -20.62 -8.24
CA GLY A 35 21.22 -21.55 -7.18
C GLY A 35 20.26 -21.57 -5.97
N PRO A 36 20.38 -22.52 -5.03
CA PRO A 36 19.48 -22.63 -3.86
C PRO A 36 19.49 -21.37 -2.97
N GLY A 37 20.63 -20.70 -2.81
CA GLY A 37 20.70 -19.39 -2.14
C GLY A 37 19.89 -18.28 -2.85
N ARG A 38 19.70 -18.37 -4.18
CA ARG A 38 18.90 -17.41 -4.97
C ARG A 38 17.42 -17.45 -4.62
N ARG A 39 16.89 -18.63 -4.23
CA ARG A 39 15.48 -18.74 -3.83
C ARG A 39 15.23 -18.02 -2.51
N ASP A 40 16.17 -18.11 -1.58
CA ASP A 40 16.11 -17.37 -0.32
C ASP A 40 16.24 -15.86 -0.59
N SER A 41 17.19 -15.44 -1.43
CA SER A 41 17.34 -14.01 -1.80
C SER A 41 16.13 -13.44 -2.54
N ALA A 42 15.51 -14.21 -3.44
CA ALA A 42 14.30 -13.78 -4.14
C ALA A 42 13.11 -13.67 -3.16
N GLN A 43 13.01 -14.56 -2.19
CA GLN A 43 12.00 -14.49 -1.14
C GLN A 43 12.23 -13.32 -0.19
N ASP A 44 13.48 -13.00 0.14
CA ASP A 44 13.83 -11.82 0.94
C ASP A 44 13.31 -10.55 0.28
N VAL A 45 13.65 -10.34 -1.00
CA VAL A 45 13.20 -9.16 -1.77
C VAL A 45 11.67 -9.12 -1.87
N TYR A 46 11.05 -10.26 -2.15
CA TYR A 46 9.60 -10.38 -2.28
C TYR A 46 8.87 -9.97 -1.00
N TRP A 47 9.28 -10.54 0.14
CA TRP A 47 8.64 -10.27 1.42
C TRP A 47 9.00 -8.88 1.94
N GLU A 48 10.22 -8.39 1.70
CA GLU A 48 10.62 -7.03 2.05
C GLU A 48 9.73 -6.00 1.34
N ALA A 49 9.50 -6.16 0.03
CA ALA A 49 8.62 -5.29 -0.72
C ALA A 49 7.18 -5.29 -0.18
N ARG A 50 6.63 -6.47 0.15
CA ARG A 50 5.27 -6.56 0.73
C ARG A 50 5.17 -5.93 2.11
N VAL A 51 6.16 -6.14 2.98
CA VAL A 51 6.14 -5.56 4.33
C VAL A 51 6.33 -4.05 4.26
N LEU A 52 7.21 -3.56 3.39
CA LEU A 52 7.35 -2.14 3.13
C LEU A 52 6.04 -1.53 2.62
N ALA A 53 5.36 -2.18 1.68
CA ALA A 53 4.05 -1.72 1.22
C ALA A 53 3.03 -1.64 2.37
N ALA A 54 2.98 -2.65 3.25
CA ALA A 54 2.12 -2.64 4.44
C ALA A 54 2.50 -1.56 5.48
N LEU A 55 3.75 -1.08 5.46
CA LEU A 55 4.27 -0.03 6.33
C LEU A 55 4.36 1.34 5.62
N ASN A 56 3.69 1.52 4.47
CA ASN A 56 3.76 2.74 3.66
C ASN A 56 5.19 3.18 3.32
N GLY A 57 6.08 2.22 3.08
CA GLY A 57 7.49 2.46 2.74
C GLY A 57 8.39 2.80 3.93
N ASN A 58 7.90 2.75 5.18
CA ASN A 58 8.71 3.08 6.35
C ASN A 58 9.74 1.99 6.68
N ARG A 59 10.97 2.20 6.20
CA ARG A 59 12.09 1.26 6.38
C ARG A 59 12.55 1.11 7.83
N ALA A 60 12.55 2.20 8.60
CA ALA A 60 12.92 2.13 10.02
C ALA A 60 11.93 1.28 10.83
N ALA A 61 10.63 1.36 10.52
CA ALA A 61 9.62 0.52 11.14
C ALA A 61 9.82 -0.97 10.78
N LEU A 62 10.14 -1.27 9.52
CA LEU A 62 10.46 -2.62 9.06
C LEU A 62 11.59 -3.22 9.90
N GLU A 63 12.72 -2.52 10.03
CA GLU A 63 13.90 -3.02 10.75
C GLU A 63 13.58 -3.29 12.23
N ARG A 64 12.84 -2.40 12.90
CA ARG A 64 12.40 -2.62 14.29
C ARG A 64 11.55 -3.89 14.42
N HIS A 65 10.62 -4.11 13.50
CA HIS A 65 9.79 -5.31 13.50
C HIS A 65 10.61 -6.58 13.25
N VAL A 66 11.53 -6.55 12.28
CA VAL A 66 12.41 -7.68 11.96
C VAL A 66 13.32 -8.01 13.15
N LEU A 67 13.98 -7.01 13.74
CA LEU A 67 14.82 -7.19 14.93
C LEU A 67 14.03 -7.73 16.13
N GLY A 68 12.81 -7.24 16.33
CA GLY A 68 11.91 -7.76 17.36
C GLY A 68 11.60 -9.25 17.15
N LYS A 69 11.34 -9.66 15.91
CA LYS A 69 11.09 -11.07 15.57
C LYS A 69 12.35 -11.92 15.64
N GLN A 70 13.51 -11.39 15.24
CA GLN A 70 14.78 -12.09 15.31
C GLN A 70 15.17 -12.41 16.76
N ARG A 71 14.93 -11.46 17.69
CA ARG A 71 15.16 -11.70 19.13
C ARG A 71 14.23 -12.77 19.70
N GLN A 72 12.98 -12.82 19.25
CA GLN A 72 12.00 -13.82 19.68
C GLN A 72 12.27 -15.21 19.10
N LYS A 73 12.80 -15.26 17.87
CA LYS A 73 13.02 -16.51 17.12
C LYS A 73 14.40 -16.49 16.46
N PRO A 74 15.48 -16.63 17.26
CA PRO A 74 16.82 -16.75 16.72
C PRO A 74 16.92 -18.04 15.89
N GLY A 75 17.45 -17.95 14.68
CA GLY A 75 17.66 -19.09 13.77
C GLY A 75 16.71 -19.15 12.56
N LEU A 76 15.66 -18.33 12.51
CA LEU A 76 14.84 -18.20 11.29
C LEU A 76 15.58 -17.43 10.19
N LYS A 77 15.32 -17.80 8.94
CA LYS A 77 15.81 -17.06 7.78
C LYS A 77 15.15 -15.68 7.69
N ARG A 78 15.82 -14.73 7.05
CA ARG A 78 15.34 -13.35 6.91
C ARG A 78 13.95 -13.28 6.27
N TRP A 79 13.71 -14.00 5.18
CA TRP A 79 12.38 -14.05 4.54
C TRP A 79 11.29 -14.65 5.43
N GLU A 80 11.62 -15.60 6.30
CA GLU A 80 10.66 -16.18 7.26
C GLU A 80 10.25 -15.15 8.30
N LEU A 81 11.22 -14.38 8.81
CA LEU A 81 10.96 -13.25 9.71
C LEU A 81 10.08 -12.20 9.03
N LEU A 82 10.40 -11.82 7.78
CA LEU A 82 9.62 -10.86 7.00
C LEU A 82 8.18 -11.36 6.77
N ARG A 83 8.01 -12.65 6.45
CA ARG A 83 6.69 -13.28 6.31
C ARG A 83 5.88 -13.19 7.61
N LEU A 84 6.50 -13.47 8.76
CA LEU A 84 5.84 -13.35 10.07
C LEU A 84 5.43 -11.90 10.37
N VAL A 85 6.29 -10.93 10.07
CA VAL A 85 5.95 -9.51 10.21
C VAL A 85 4.74 -9.15 9.35
N HIS A 86 4.71 -9.59 8.09
CA HIS A 86 3.58 -9.35 7.19
C HIS A 86 2.26 -9.94 7.73
N LEU A 87 2.30 -11.17 8.25
CA LEU A 87 1.13 -11.81 8.86
C LEU A 87 0.63 -11.03 10.09
N ASP A 88 1.54 -10.52 10.92
CA ASP A 88 1.14 -9.70 12.08
C ASP A 88 0.53 -8.35 11.66
N LEU A 89 1.12 -7.69 10.66
CA LEU A 89 0.61 -6.41 10.15
C LEU A 89 -0.77 -6.58 9.49
N THR A 90 -0.94 -7.61 8.67
CA THR A 90 -2.24 -7.90 8.03
C THR A 90 -3.30 -8.29 9.06
N ARG A 91 -2.94 -9.07 10.09
CA ARG A 91 -3.85 -9.40 11.20
C ARG A 91 -4.29 -8.15 11.97
N ARG A 92 -3.36 -7.24 12.28
CA ARG A 92 -3.66 -5.96 12.97
C ARG A 92 -4.48 -5.01 12.10
N GLY A 93 -4.20 -4.97 10.80
CA GLY A 93 -4.96 -4.19 9.83
C GLY A 93 -6.40 -4.69 9.69
N ALA A 94 -6.61 -6.00 9.63
CA ALA A 94 -7.94 -6.61 9.59
C ALA A 94 -8.73 -6.38 10.91
N ALA A 95 -8.03 -6.31 12.05
CA ALA A 95 -8.64 -6.05 13.35
C ALA A 95 -8.99 -4.57 13.59
N ARG A 96 -8.67 -3.66 12.67
CA ARG A 96 -9.27 -2.32 12.62
C ARG A 96 -10.38 -2.34 11.58
N PRO A 97 -11.64 -2.65 11.96
CA PRO A 97 -12.76 -2.35 11.07
C PRO A 97 -12.71 -0.86 10.78
N ALA A 98 -12.94 -0.50 9.53
CA ALA A 98 -13.13 0.87 9.12
C ALA A 98 -14.14 1.54 10.06
N GLU A 99 -13.65 2.42 10.94
CA GLU A 99 -14.46 3.52 11.46
C GLU A 99 -14.80 4.40 10.25
N ARG A 100 -15.85 3.99 9.54
CA ARG A 100 -16.66 4.90 8.74
C ARG A 100 -17.42 5.78 9.72
N PRO A 101 -17.29 7.11 9.70
CA PRO A 101 -18.43 7.95 10.01
C PRO A 101 -19.31 7.99 8.75
N ALA A 102 -20.31 7.11 8.74
CA ALA A 102 -21.48 7.22 7.89
C ALA A 102 -22.39 8.35 8.41
N THR A 103 -21.97 9.61 8.33
CA THR A 103 -22.83 10.75 8.70
C THR A 103 -22.32 12.05 8.10
N GLU A 104 -22.70 12.35 6.86
CA GLU A 104 -23.14 13.72 6.52
C GLU A 104 -24.13 13.69 5.35
N ARG A 105 -25.27 13.01 5.56
CA ARG A 105 -26.51 13.37 4.87
C ARG A 105 -26.89 14.76 5.39
N ARG A 106 -26.36 15.81 4.76
CA ARG A 106 -26.82 17.20 4.93
C ARG A 106 -28.26 17.32 4.42
N ARG A 107 -29.23 16.89 5.24
CA ARG A 107 -30.61 17.34 5.14
C ARG A 107 -30.61 18.81 5.57
N ALA A 108 -30.60 19.69 4.58
CA ALA A 108 -30.98 21.07 4.77
C ALA A 108 -32.44 21.11 5.25
N SER A 109 -32.64 21.29 6.55
CA SER A 109 -33.92 21.78 7.08
C SER A 109 -33.85 23.31 7.09
N PRO A 110 -34.77 24.02 6.42
CA PRO A 110 -34.85 25.47 6.49
C PRO A 110 -35.39 25.84 7.87
N ARG A 111 -34.55 26.45 8.71
CA ARG A 111 -35.04 27.08 9.94
C ARG A 111 -35.75 28.37 9.58
N GLY A 112 -37.04 28.27 9.32
CA GLY A 112 -37.98 29.37 9.51
C GLY A 112 -38.03 29.72 11.00
N GLY A 113 -37.93 31.01 11.30
CA GLY A 113 -37.94 31.55 12.66
C GLY A 113 -37.95 33.07 12.61
N THR A 114 -39.14 33.61 12.38
CA THR A 114 -39.47 35.04 12.45
C THR A 114 -39.04 35.64 13.79
N PHE A 115 -38.20 36.68 13.77
CA PHE A 115 -38.00 37.53 14.94
C PHE A 115 -39.08 38.62 14.95
N ARG A 116 -39.94 38.58 15.96
CA ARG A 116 -40.89 39.63 16.31
C ARG A 116 -40.84 39.84 17.81
N THR A 117 -40.58 41.09 18.21
CA THR A 117 -41.02 41.87 19.40
C THR A 117 -39.90 42.84 19.78
N HIS A 118 -40.04 44.14 19.52
CA HIS A 118 -40.69 45.16 20.38
C HIS A 118 -40.14 45.16 21.80
N PHE A 119 -39.25 46.12 22.09
CA PHE A 119 -39.23 46.97 23.27
C PHE A 119 -38.53 48.29 22.92
#